data_AF-A0A965VC06-F1
#
_entry.id   AF-A0A965VC06-F1
#
_cell.length_a   1.000
_cell.length_b   1.000
_cell.length_c   1.000
_cell.angle_alpha   90.00
_cell.angle_beta   90.00
_cell.angle_gamma   90.00
#
_symmetry.space_group_name_H-M   'P 1'
#
loop_
_entity.id
_entity.type
_entity.pdbx_description
1 polymer ?
#
loop_
_entity_poly.entity_id
_entity_poly.type
_entity_poly.pdbx_seq_one_letter_code
_entity_poly.pdbx_strand_id
1 'polypeptide(L)'
;PLGPRPAYELQGAFTLHGVTRRVTIPVEVEQAGQIVRLSGGFTIRQTDFGITPFKKFGGVVGVADELRIHGDIRLVAGAAPATPAVRGPAP
;
A
#
# COMPACT_ATOMS: atom_id res chain seq x y z
N PRO A 1 6.11 -14.38 -18.98
CA PRO A 1 4.77 -15.04 -18.98
C PRO A 1 3.68 -14.06 -18.51
N LEU A 2 2.68 -13.78 -19.36
CA LEU A 2 1.51 -12.94 -19.04
C LEU A 2 0.39 -13.83 -18.49
N GLY A 3 0.61 -14.42 -17.32
CA GLY A 3 -0.47 -15.00 -16.52
C GLY A 3 -1.17 -13.89 -15.72
N PRO A 4 -2.41 -14.09 -15.24
CA PRO A 4 -3.04 -13.16 -14.32
C PRO A 4 -2.15 -13.01 -13.07
N ARG A 5 -1.72 -11.78 -12.77
CA ARG A 5 -1.02 -11.50 -11.52
C ARG A 5 -2.05 -11.58 -10.38
N PRO A 6 -1.73 -12.25 -9.26
CA PRO A 6 -2.61 -12.22 -8.12
C PRO A 6 -2.78 -10.77 -7.66
N ALA A 7 -4.04 -10.33 -7.60
CA ALA A 7 -4.44 -9.03 -7.10
C ALA A 7 -5.05 -9.20 -5.71
N TYR A 8 -4.60 -8.39 -4.75
CA TYR A 8 -5.14 -8.36 -3.39
C TYR A 8 -5.69 -6.98 -3.08
N GLU A 9 -6.64 -6.90 -2.15
CA GLU A 9 -7.05 -5.65 -1.52
C GLU A 9 -6.36 -5.52 -0.17
N LEU A 10 -5.41 -4.60 -0.08
CA LEU A 10 -4.76 -4.26 1.18
C LEU A 10 -5.58 -3.20 1.90
N GLN A 11 -6.12 -3.53 3.07
CA GLN A 11 -6.81 -2.59 3.94
C GLN A 11 -5.89 -2.14 5.08
N GLY A 12 -5.71 -0.83 5.22
CA GLY A 12 -4.73 -0.27 6.15
C GLY A 12 -5.21 1.02 6.81
N ALA A 13 -4.49 1.44 7.85
CA ALA A 13 -4.58 2.78 8.40
C ALA A 13 -3.50 3.65 7.73
N PHE A 14 -3.92 4.73 7.10
CA PHE A 14 -3.05 5.71 6.46
C PHE A 14 -3.06 7.00 7.29
N THR A 15 -1.89 7.40 7.77
CA THR A 15 -1.72 8.62 8.55
C THR A 15 -1.00 9.65 7.71
N LEU A 16 -1.61 10.82 7.55
CA LEU A 16 -1.02 11.95 6.86
C LEU A 16 -1.39 13.22 7.62
N HIS A 17 -0.40 14.08 7.88
CA HIS A 17 -0.60 15.35 8.57
C HIS A 17 -1.36 15.20 9.91
N GLY A 18 -1.00 14.16 10.68
CA GLY A 18 -1.60 13.87 11.99
C GLY A 18 -3.01 13.24 11.96
N VAL A 19 -3.66 13.17 10.80
CA VAL A 19 -4.99 12.55 10.64
C VAL A 19 -4.82 11.11 10.14
N THR A 20 -5.50 10.17 10.79
CA THR A 20 -5.50 8.74 10.41
C THR A 20 -6.83 8.36 9.76
N ARG A 21 -6.80 7.72 8.60
CA ARG A 21 -7.98 7.19 7.92
C ARG A 21 -7.75 5.77 7.40
N ARG A 22 -8.83 4.99 7.28
CA ARG A 22 -8.77 3.68 6.61
C ARG A 22 -8.69 3.87 5.10
N VAL A 23 -7.82 3.10 4.45
CA VAL A 23 -7.69 3.04 2.99
C VAL A 23 -7.71 1.61 2.51
N THR A 24 -8.20 1.40 1.30
CA THR A 24 -8.15 0.12 0.57
C THR A 24 -7.29 0.31 -0.67
N ILE A 25 -6.29 -0.54 -0.85
CA ILE A 25 -5.31 -0.45 -1.93
C ILE A 25 -5.36 -1.74 -2.73
N PRO A 26 -5.82 -1.71 -3.99
CA PRO A 26 -5.61 -2.83 -4.91
C PRO A 26 -4.11 -2.96 -5.22
N VAL A 27 -3.55 -4.14 -4.99
CA VAL A 27 -2.12 -4.43 -5.21
C VAL A 27 -1.94 -5.65 -6.10
N GLU A 28 -1.12 -5.51 -7.13
CA GLU A 28 -0.58 -6.61 -7.92
C GLU A 28 0.68 -7.16 -7.25
N VAL A 29 0.84 -8.49 -7.26
CA VAL A 29 1.99 -9.16 -6.65
C VAL A 29 2.76 -9.96 -7.69
N GLU A 30 4.07 -9.71 -7.77
CA GLU A 30 5.02 -10.47 -8.57
C GLU A 30 6.05 -11.13 -7.65
N GLN A 31 6.18 -12.45 -7.69
CA GLN A 31 7.21 -13.17 -6.94
C GLN A 31 8.30 -13.70 -7.86
N ALA A 32 9.55 -13.40 -7.52
CA ALA A 32 10.74 -13.90 -8.20
C ALA A 32 11.75 -14.40 -7.16
N GLY A 33 11.78 -15.72 -6.95
CA GLY A 33 12.61 -16.34 -5.91
C GLY A 33 12.20 -15.85 -4.50
N GLN A 34 13.15 -15.28 -3.77
CA GLN A 34 12.92 -14.71 -2.44
C GLN A 34 12.43 -13.25 -2.48
N ILE A 35 12.30 -12.65 -3.67
CA ILE A 35 11.84 -11.28 -3.80
C ILE A 35 10.36 -11.27 -4.15
N VAL A 36 9.57 -10.54 -3.38
CA VAL A 36 8.17 -10.24 -3.66
C VAL A 36 8.06 -8.75 -4.00
N ARG A 37 7.51 -8.43 -5.16
CA ARG A 37 7.20 -7.06 -5.56
C ARG A 37 5.70 -6.83 -5.44
N LEU A 38 5.32 -5.78 -4.72
CA LEU A 38 3.94 -5.31 -4.58
C LEU A 38 3.83 -3.99 -5.35
N SER A 39 2.88 -3.89 -6.27
CA SER A 39 2.61 -2.65 -7.02
C SER A 39 1.14 -2.28 -6.91
N GLY A 40 0.83 -1.05 -6.53
CA GLY A 40 -0.54 -0.63 -6.34
C GLY A 40 -0.71 0.88 -6.23
N GLY A 41 -1.95 1.30 -6.02
CA GLY A 41 -2.23 2.72 -5.82
C GLY A 41 -3.66 2.99 -5.38
N PHE A 42 -3.82 4.10 -4.68
CA PHE A 42 -5.09 4.54 -4.12
C PHE A 42 -5.21 6.06 -4.24
N THR A 43 -6.41 6.58 -4.02
CA THR A 43 -6.72 8.00 -4.15
C THR A 43 -7.14 8.55 -2.79
N ILE A 44 -6.69 9.77 -2.48
CA ILE A 44 -7.10 10.53 -1.29
C ILE A 44 -7.51 11.94 -1.67
N ARG A 45 -8.19 12.65 -0.76
CA ARG A 45 -8.32 14.11 -0.80
C ARG A 45 -7.39 14.73 0.23
N GLN A 46 -6.71 15.82 -0.11
CA GLN A 46 -5.82 16.54 0.82
C GLN A 46 -6.61 17.12 2.00
N THR A 47 -7.80 17.66 1.71
CA THR A 47 -8.70 18.26 2.70
C THR A 47 -9.14 17.26 3.77
N ASP A 48 -9.25 15.97 3.44
CA ASP A 48 -9.57 14.91 4.40
C ASP A 48 -8.50 14.73 5.50
N PHE A 49 -7.29 15.22 5.25
CA PHE A 49 -6.14 15.19 6.18
C PHE A 49 -5.78 16.59 6.70
N GLY A 50 -6.67 17.58 6.54
CA GLY A 50 -6.46 18.94 7.02
C GLY A 50 -5.43 19.73 6.22
N ILE A 51 -5.08 19.28 5.02
CA ILE A 51 -4.16 19.97 4.12
C ILE A 51 -4.97 20.89 3.21
N THR A 52 -4.56 22.15 3.10
CA THR A 52 -5.16 23.10 2.16
C THR A 52 -4.51 22.94 0.79
N PRO A 53 -5.28 22.62 -0.28
CA PRO A 53 -4.71 22.45 -1.62
C PRO A 53 -3.98 23.71 -2.11
N PHE A 54 -2.80 23.52 -2.69
CA PHE A 54 -1.99 24.62 -3.21
C PHE A 54 -2.65 25.30 -4.41
N LYS A 55 -2.74 26.64 -4.38
CA LYS A 55 -3.20 27.48 -5.49
C LYS A 55 -2.22 28.64 -5.67
N LYS A 56 -1.73 28.91 -6.89
CA LYS A 56 -0.99 30.15 -7.18
C LYS A 56 -1.95 31.34 -7.23
N PHE A 57 -1.51 32.48 -6.68
CA PHE A 57 -2.17 33.78 -6.84
C PHE A 57 -2.36 34.06 -8.35
N GLY A 58 -3.61 34.10 -8.80
CA GLY A 58 -3.97 34.19 -10.22
C GLY A 58 -4.89 33.08 -10.73
N GLY A 59 -5.17 32.04 -9.94
CA GLY A 59 -6.33 31.13 -10.13
C GLY A 59 -6.21 30.05 -11.20
N VAL A 60 -5.20 30.10 -12.08
CA VAL A 60 -5.08 29.19 -13.24
C VAL A 60 -4.24 27.94 -12.99
N VAL A 61 -3.35 27.95 -11.98
CA VAL A 61 -2.45 26.81 -11.68
C VAL A 61 -2.53 26.44 -10.20
N GLY A 62 -2.89 25.19 -9.92
CA GLY A 62 -2.99 24.64 -8.58
C GLY A 62 -2.90 23.12 -8.59
N VAL A 63 -2.67 22.53 -7.43
CA VAL A 63 -2.71 21.08 -7.25
C VAL A 63 -4.14 20.70 -6.89
N ALA A 64 -4.70 19.69 -7.57
CA ALA A 64 -6.03 19.19 -7.27
C ALA A 64 -6.11 18.69 -5.81
N ASP A 65 -7.25 18.86 -5.16
CA ASP A 65 -7.48 18.29 -3.82
C ASP A 65 -7.35 16.77 -3.85
N GLU A 66 -7.80 16.15 -4.94
CA GLU A 66 -7.63 14.73 -5.18
C GLU A 66 -6.19 14.39 -5.58
N LEU A 67 -5.56 13.49 -4.82
CA LEU A 67 -4.23 12.96 -5.10
C LEU A 67 -4.31 11.47 -5.34
N ARG A 68 -3.72 11.01 -6.44
CA ARG A 68 -3.48 9.60 -6.69
C ARG A 68 -2.07 9.21 -6.27
N ILE A 69 -1.98 8.25 -5.37
CA ILE A 69 -0.73 7.75 -4.79
C ILE A 69 -0.44 6.38 -5.38
N HIS A 70 0.80 6.18 -5.83
CA HIS A 70 1.30 4.92 -6.35
C HIS A 70 2.46 4.42 -5.51
N GLY A 71 2.54 3.11 -5.30
CA GLY A 71 3.63 2.45 -4.58
C GLY A 71 4.14 1.24 -5.36
N ASP A 72 5.47 1.08 -5.32
CA ASP A 72 6.19 -0.11 -5.79
C ASP A 72 7.15 -0.52 -4.67
N ILE A 73 6.88 -1.67 -4.06
CA ILE A 73 7.58 -2.15 -2.87
C ILE A 73 8.22 -3.49 -3.20
N ARG A 74 9.50 -3.66 -2.86
CA ARG A 74 10.21 -4.94 -2.93
C ARG A 74 10.49 -5.44 -1.53
N LEU A 75 9.97 -6.62 -1.23
CA LEU A 75 10.19 -7.35 0.00
C LEU A 75 11.14 -8.51 -0.30
N VAL A 76 12.11 -8.73 0.58
CA VAL A 76 12.84 -9.99 0.61
C VAL A 76 12.13 -10.88 1.63
N ALA A 77 11.58 -12.00 1.17
CA ALA A 77 11.07 -13.02 2.06
C ALA A 77 12.26 -13.52 2.90
N GLY A 78 12.29 -13.12 4.17
CA GLY A 78 13.12 -13.83 5.15
C GLY A 78 12.59 -15.26 5.27
N ALA A 79 13.48 -16.22 5.56
CA ALA A 79 13.04 -17.56 5.92
C ALA A 79 11.98 -17.43 7.02
N ALA A 80 10.75 -17.87 6.74
CA ALA A 80 9.74 -17.94 7.77
C ALA A 80 10.34 -18.73 8.94
N PRO A 81 10.28 -18.24 10.20
CA PRO A 81 10.65 -19.09 11.32
C PRO A 81 9.82 -20.36 11.15
N ALA A 82 10.50 -21.51 11.08
CA ALA A 82 9.81 -22.79 11.07
C ALA A 82 8.85 -22.76 12.25
N THR A 83 7.54 -22.77 11.97
CA THR A 83 6.53 -22.90 13.01
C THR A 83 6.97 -24.08 13.87
N PRO A 84 7.22 -23.91 15.19
CA PRO A 84 7.57 -25.04 16.02
C PRO A 84 6.42 -26.03 15.86
N ALA A 85 6.71 -27.19 15.28
CA ALA A 85 5.77 -28.28 15.28
C ALA A 85 5.42 -28.52 16.74
N VAL A 86 4.17 -28.27 17.11
CA VAL A 86 3.61 -28.68 18.40
C VAL A 86 3.84 -30.19 18.47
N ARG A 87 4.89 -30.59 19.16
CA ARG A 87 5.18 -31.99 19.46
C ARG A 87 4.18 -32.35 20.55
N GLY A 88 3.07 -32.98 20.15
CA GLY A 88 2.16 -33.62 21.08
C GLY A 88 2.91 -34.66 21.93
N PRO A 89 2.44 -34.94 23.15
CA PRO A 89 3.13 -35.85 24.06
C PRO A 89 3.27 -37.23 23.42
N ALA A 90 4.50 -37.77 23.48
CA ALA A 90 4.80 -39.14 23.09
C ALA A 90 4.03 -40.14 23.99
N PRO A 91 3.69 -41.34 23.47
CA PRO A 91 2.89 -42.33 24.18
C PRO A 91 3.53 -42.86 25.45
#